data_AF-A0A8J6C3S1-F1
#
_entry.id   AF-A0A8J6C3S1-F1
#
_cell.length_a   1.000
_cell.length_b   1.000
_cell.length_c   1.000
_cell.angle_alpha   90.00
_cell.angle_beta   90.00
_cell.angle_gamma   90.00
#
_symmetry.space_group_name_H-M   'P 1'
#
loop_
_entity.id
_entity.type
_entity.pdbx_description
1 polymer ?
#
loop_
_entity_poly.entity_id
_entity_poly.type
_entity_poly.pdbx_seq_one_letter_code
_entity_poly.pdbx_strand_id
1 'polypeptide(L)'
;MAAEALMRSVRVVPYSVLGSQLTLERRIARKVPPPDASTLFVDPAGLPFITQLGPGAAAGASGAIYEFLGIRDDDEFPEPVRAAIRDVCDAHWHTYAAPTGDDDGCAPRELNCCHVVGPNFNAMFPPLPFPGEDGVVDDPQRAEHEAEGLAKLTLVYANVLREFARSKLPRLRLLPVSGGIFAGKLRDAMPALTFRALRAAADQLGDADAAAVAAAADGVEMCIFEEAHLTLFEEALERARADDGAQ
;
A
#
# COMPACT_ATOMS: atom_id res chain seq x y z
N MET A 1 9.74 -20.55 -2.20
CA MET A 1 9.21 -20.61 -3.59
C MET A 1 8.20 -19.48 -3.83
N ALA A 2 7.16 -19.31 -3.00
CA ALA A 2 6.17 -18.23 -3.17
C ALA A 2 6.79 -16.83 -3.07
N ALA A 3 7.59 -16.57 -2.03
CA ALA A 3 8.30 -15.30 -1.87
C ALA A 3 9.23 -14.97 -3.04
N GLU A 4 10.04 -15.93 -3.50
CA GLU A 4 10.94 -15.74 -4.64
C GLU A 4 10.17 -15.37 -5.91
N ALA A 5 9.11 -16.14 -6.23
CA ALA A 5 8.27 -15.86 -7.40
C ALA A 5 7.64 -14.46 -7.31
N LEU A 6 7.14 -14.07 -6.13
CA LEU A 6 6.61 -12.73 -5.90
C LEU A 6 7.69 -11.67 -6.11
N MET A 7 8.84 -11.75 -5.44
CA MET A 7 9.91 -10.74 -5.50
C MET A 7 10.45 -10.55 -6.92
N ARG A 8 10.46 -11.62 -7.74
CA ARG A 8 10.79 -11.54 -9.17
C ARG A 8 9.74 -10.80 -10.00
N SER A 9 8.46 -10.87 -9.61
CA SER A 9 7.35 -10.19 -10.28
C SER A 9 7.17 -8.71 -9.88
N VAL A 10 7.70 -8.32 -8.71
CA VAL A 10 7.58 -6.95 -8.19
C VAL A 10 8.39 -5.96 -9.03
N ARG A 11 7.83 -4.80 -9.34
CA ARG A 11 8.54 -3.68 -9.99
C ARG A 11 8.34 -2.41 -9.17
N VAL A 12 9.41 -1.68 -8.89
CA VAL A 12 9.30 -0.29 -8.41
C VAL A 12 8.99 0.60 -9.59
N VAL A 13 7.98 1.46 -9.47
CA VAL A 13 7.52 2.31 -10.57
C VAL A 13 7.37 3.77 -10.14
N PRO A 14 7.71 4.75 -11.02
CA PRO A 14 7.78 6.17 -10.69
C PRO A 14 6.42 6.86 -10.76
N TYR A 15 5.41 6.30 -10.10
CA TYR A 15 4.07 6.88 -10.01
C TYR A 15 3.30 6.30 -8.82
N SER A 16 2.30 7.02 -8.33
CA SER A 16 1.30 6.57 -7.36
C SER A 16 0.37 5.51 -7.96
N VAL A 17 -0.44 4.87 -7.13
CA VAL A 17 -1.42 3.87 -7.60
C VAL A 17 -2.40 4.41 -8.66
N LEU A 18 -2.62 5.73 -8.71
CA LEU A 18 -3.44 6.44 -9.70
C LEU A 18 -2.65 6.94 -10.94
N GLY A 19 -1.35 6.64 -11.01
CA GLY A 19 -0.51 6.91 -12.19
C GLY A 19 0.14 8.29 -12.24
N SER A 20 0.07 9.09 -11.17
CA SER A 20 0.70 10.40 -11.05
C SER A 20 1.95 10.38 -10.15
N GLN A 21 2.90 11.30 -10.35
CA GLN A 21 4.11 11.42 -9.53
C GLN A 21 4.32 12.88 -9.10
N LEU A 22 4.75 13.11 -7.86
CA LEU A 22 5.31 14.37 -7.40
C LEU A 22 6.79 14.43 -7.81
N THR A 23 7.11 15.32 -8.75
CA THR A 23 8.47 15.50 -9.27
C THR A 23 9.37 16.26 -8.30
N LEU A 24 10.68 16.24 -8.54
CA LEU A 24 11.66 17.03 -7.79
C LEU A 24 11.39 18.55 -7.86
N GLU A 25 10.76 19.05 -8.95
CA GLU A 25 10.31 20.44 -9.05
C GLU A 25 8.98 20.71 -8.30
N ARG A 26 8.53 19.78 -7.47
CA ARG A 26 7.27 19.84 -6.70
C ARG A 26 6.03 19.98 -7.58
N ARG A 27 6.03 19.37 -8.77
CA ARG A 27 4.85 19.34 -9.65
C ARG A 27 4.25 17.94 -9.67
N ILE A 28 2.93 17.85 -9.77
CA ILE A 28 2.25 16.58 -10.02
C ILE A 28 2.20 16.35 -11.53
N ALA A 29 2.87 15.29 -11.99
CA ALA A 29 2.87 14.88 -13.39
C ALA A 29 2.15 13.54 -13.56
N ARG A 30 1.25 13.42 -14.55
CA ARG A 30 0.67 12.12 -14.93
C ARG A 30 1.72 11.33 -15.73
N LYS A 31 2.08 10.15 -15.25
CA LYS A 31 3.10 9.27 -15.86
C LYS A 31 2.46 8.12 -16.62
N VAL A 32 1.37 7.56 -16.09
CA VAL A 32 0.59 6.49 -16.71
C VAL A 32 -0.90 6.73 -16.50
N PRO A 33 -1.79 6.06 -17.25
CA PRO A 33 -3.22 6.09 -16.97
C PRO A 33 -3.56 5.57 -15.55
N PRO A 34 -4.66 6.07 -14.96
CA PRO A 34 -5.20 5.52 -13.73
C PRO A 34 -5.60 4.04 -13.92
N PRO A 35 -5.76 3.28 -12.83
CA PRO A 35 -6.08 1.85 -12.90
C PRO A 35 -7.39 1.60 -13.67
N ASP A 36 -7.43 0.45 -14.34
CA ASP A 36 -8.59 -0.05 -15.07
C ASP A 36 -9.25 -1.23 -14.37
N ALA A 37 -10.30 -1.77 -15.01
CA ALA A 37 -11.05 -2.91 -14.48
C ALA A 37 -10.17 -4.17 -14.31
N SER A 38 -8.98 -4.22 -14.93
CA SER A 38 -8.02 -5.32 -14.79
C SER A 38 -6.97 -5.11 -13.70
N THR A 39 -7.00 -3.97 -13.00
CA THR A 39 -5.99 -3.60 -12.01
C THR A 39 -6.61 -3.50 -10.61
N LEU A 40 -6.13 -4.31 -9.67
CA LEU A 40 -6.38 -4.08 -8.25
C LEU A 40 -5.43 -2.97 -7.77
N PHE A 41 -5.95 -1.92 -7.15
CA PHE A 41 -5.10 -0.88 -6.55
C PHE A 41 -5.38 -0.71 -5.06
N VAL A 42 -4.33 -0.43 -4.29
CA VAL A 42 -4.40 -0.33 -2.84
C VAL A 42 -4.66 1.10 -2.37
N ASP A 43 -5.61 1.23 -1.46
CA ASP A 43 -5.89 2.44 -0.70
C ASP A 43 -5.39 2.29 0.76
N PRO A 44 -4.44 3.13 1.22
CA PRO A 44 -3.94 3.12 2.60
C PRO A 44 -4.89 3.90 3.53
N ALA A 45 -6.09 3.36 3.73
CA ALA A 45 -7.15 3.99 4.50
C ALA A 45 -6.78 4.20 5.97
N GLY A 46 -7.31 5.29 6.54
CA GLY A 46 -7.37 5.46 8.00
C GLY A 46 -8.59 4.75 8.57
N LEU A 47 -8.40 3.94 9.61
CA LEU A 47 -9.49 3.21 10.28
C LEU A 47 -10.70 4.09 10.66
N PRO A 48 -10.53 5.33 11.16
CA PRO A 48 -11.66 6.18 11.49
C PRO A 48 -12.51 6.58 10.26
N PHE A 49 -11.90 6.73 9.07
CA PHE A 49 -12.64 7.04 7.85
C PHE A 49 -13.56 5.90 7.43
N ILE A 50 -13.08 4.66 7.54
CA ILE A 50 -13.88 3.48 7.20
C ILE A 50 -15.00 3.25 8.23
N THR A 51 -14.70 3.40 9.51
CA THR A 51 -15.60 2.93 10.58
C THR A 51 -16.56 3.99 11.12
N GLN A 52 -16.24 5.29 11.00
CA GLN A 52 -16.97 6.35 11.71
C GLN A 52 -17.20 7.63 10.90
N LEU A 53 -16.19 8.11 10.14
CA LEU A 53 -16.20 9.46 9.58
C LEU A 53 -16.64 9.52 8.11
N GLY A 54 -16.56 8.41 7.38
CA GLY A 54 -16.74 8.39 5.94
C GLY A 54 -15.51 8.87 5.14
N PRO A 55 -15.58 8.77 3.81
CA PRO A 55 -14.47 9.11 2.90
C PRO A 55 -14.15 10.61 2.80
N GLY A 56 -15.13 11.51 2.94
CA GLY A 56 -14.98 12.92 2.56
C GLY A 56 -13.92 13.74 3.32
N ALA A 57 -13.58 13.33 4.54
CA ALA A 57 -12.56 14.00 5.36
C ALA A 57 -11.12 13.54 5.08
N ALA A 58 -10.91 12.55 4.22
CA ALA A 58 -9.58 12.03 3.95
C ALA A 58 -8.74 12.95 3.03
N ALA A 59 -7.43 12.92 3.25
CA ALA A 59 -6.44 13.67 2.48
C ALA A 59 -5.33 12.74 1.96
N GLY A 60 -4.34 13.32 1.28
CA GLY A 60 -3.20 12.56 0.75
C GLY A 60 -3.60 11.52 -0.29
N ALA A 61 -3.00 10.33 -0.22
CA ALA A 61 -3.26 9.25 -1.17
C ALA A 61 -4.73 8.80 -1.14
N SER A 62 -5.28 8.51 0.04
CA SER A 62 -6.67 8.05 0.18
C SER A 62 -7.68 9.08 -0.28
N GLY A 63 -7.49 10.36 0.05
CA GLY A 63 -8.39 11.42 -0.45
C GLY A 63 -8.45 11.49 -1.98
N ALA A 64 -7.31 11.36 -2.66
CA ALA A 64 -7.25 11.31 -4.12
C ALA A 64 -7.89 10.04 -4.70
N ILE A 65 -7.76 8.90 -3.99
CA ILE A 65 -8.42 7.65 -4.36
C ILE A 65 -9.94 7.75 -4.23
N TYR A 66 -10.46 8.34 -3.16
CA TYR A 66 -11.90 8.49 -2.96
C TYR A 66 -12.53 9.43 -3.99
N GLU A 67 -11.81 10.47 -4.38
CA GLU A 67 -12.21 11.33 -5.51
C GLU A 67 -12.23 10.55 -6.83
N PHE A 68 -11.22 9.72 -7.09
CA PHE A 68 -11.17 8.86 -8.28
C PHE A 68 -12.29 7.80 -8.31
N LEU A 69 -12.63 7.25 -7.15
CA LEU A 69 -13.73 6.28 -6.98
C LEU A 69 -15.12 6.93 -7.06
N GLY A 70 -15.20 8.26 -6.94
CA GLY A 70 -16.48 8.99 -6.89
C GLY A 70 -17.22 8.88 -5.56
N ILE A 71 -16.56 8.38 -4.51
CA ILE A 71 -17.16 8.19 -3.18
C ILE A 71 -16.84 9.33 -2.22
N ARG A 72 -16.13 10.38 -2.68
CA ARG A 72 -15.65 11.44 -1.80
C ARG A 72 -16.77 12.14 -1.02
N ASP A 73 -17.93 12.29 -1.63
CA ASP A 73 -19.07 12.96 -1.03
C ASP A 73 -20.06 12.00 -0.33
N ASP A 74 -19.72 10.70 -0.26
CA ASP A 74 -20.52 9.72 0.46
C ASP A 74 -20.37 9.90 1.98
N ASP A 75 -21.46 9.69 2.72
CA ASP A 75 -21.46 9.75 4.19
C ASP A 75 -20.71 8.55 4.81
N GLU A 76 -20.72 7.40 4.15
CA GLU A 76 -20.15 6.15 4.66
C GLU A 76 -19.59 5.26 3.54
N PHE A 77 -18.60 4.43 3.89
CA PHE A 77 -18.14 3.37 3.00
C PHE A 77 -19.22 2.29 2.81
N PRO A 78 -19.19 1.54 1.69
CA PRO A 78 -20.10 0.41 1.50
C PRO A 78 -20.07 -0.57 2.67
N GLU A 79 -21.24 -1.10 3.05
CA GLU A 79 -21.36 -2.01 4.20
C GLU A 79 -20.39 -3.21 4.15
N PRO A 80 -20.12 -3.87 3.00
CA PRO A 80 -19.11 -4.92 2.95
C PRO A 80 -17.71 -4.47 3.41
N VAL A 81 -17.31 -3.24 3.05
CA VAL A 81 -16.02 -2.65 3.46
C VAL A 81 -16.00 -2.41 4.96
N ARG A 82 -17.05 -1.79 5.51
CA ARG A 82 -17.16 -1.50 6.94
C ARG A 82 -17.26 -2.76 7.80
N ALA A 83 -17.92 -3.80 7.28
CA ALA A 83 -18.07 -5.06 7.97
C ALA A 83 -16.74 -5.83 8.04
N ALA A 84 -15.96 -5.79 6.96
CA ALA A 84 -14.69 -6.51 6.84
C ALA A 84 -13.50 -5.81 7.50
N ILE A 85 -13.47 -4.47 7.52
CA ILE A 85 -12.36 -3.70 8.09
C ILE A 85 -12.77 -3.17 9.46
N ARG A 86 -12.24 -3.80 10.51
CA ARG A 86 -12.55 -3.48 11.91
C ARG A 86 -11.33 -3.02 12.69
N ASP A 87 -10.14 -3.47 12.30
CA ASP A 87 -8.91 -3.25 13.02
C ASP A 87 -7.75 -2.82 12.11
N VAL A 88 -6.66 -2.38 12.75
CA VAL A 88 -5.39 -2.14 12.07
C VAL A 88 -4.86 -3.46 11.50
N CYS A 89 -4.32 -3.39 10.29
CA CYS A 89 -3.86 -4.49 9.44
C CYS A 89 -4.95 -5.21 8.64
N ASP A 90 -6.23 -4.85 8.79
CA ASP A 90 -7.28 -5.39 7.93
C ASP A 90 -7.15 -4.86 6.50
N ALA A 91 -7.56 -5.70 5.55
CA ALA A 91 -7.66 -5.35 4.14
C ALA A 91 -8.95 -5.94 3.56
N HIS A 92 -9.59 -5.20 2.66
CA HIS A 92 -10.75 -5.71 1.93
C HIS A 92 -10.79 -5.15 0.50
N TRP A 93 -10.89 -6.04 -0.47
CA TRP A 93 -11.17 -5.69 -1.85
C TRP A 93 -12.66 -5.46 -2.07
N HIS A 94 -12.98 -4.31 -2.68
CA HIS A 94 -14.31 -3.96 -3.13
C HIS A 94 -14.28 -3.46 -4.58
N THR A 95 -15.38 -3.73 -5.29
CA THR A 95 -15.57 -3.26 -6.67
C THR A 95 -16.53 -2.09 -6.66
N TYR A 96 -16.10 -0.96 -7.22
CA TYR A 96 -16.89 0.26 -7.36
C TYR A 96 -17.31 0.45 -8.81
N ALA A 97 -18.50 1.01 -9.02
CA ALA A 97 -18.84 1.57 -10.32
C ALA A 97 -18.04 2.85 -10.52
N ALA A 98 -17.29 2.95 -11.62
CA ALA A 98 -16.61 4.18 -11.98
C ALA A 98 -17.63 5.31 -12.14
N PRO A 99 -17.29 6.54 -11.74
CA PRO A 99 -18.10 7.71 -12.08
C PRO A 99 -18.33 7.72 -13.59
N THR A 100 -19.59 7.77 -14.02
CA THR A 100 -19.91 7.96 -15.42
C THR A 100 -19.44 9.35 -15.81
N GLY A 101 -18.33 9.45 -16.55
CA GLY A 101 -18.07 10.64 -17.35
C GLY A 101 -19.22 10.80 -18.33
N ASP A 102 -19.71 12.02 -18.52
CA ASP A 102 -20.87 12.33 -19.36
C ASP A 102 -20.86 11.55 -20.70
N ASP A 103 -21.83 10.63 -20.83
CA ASP A 103 -22.54 10.31 -22.08
C ASP A 103 -21.81 9.59 -23.25
N ASP A 104 -21.07 8.50 -23.00
CA ASP A 104 -20.54 7.63 -24.08
C ASP A 104 -21.36 6.34 -24.35
N GLY A 105 -22.47 6.09 -23.64
CA GLY A 105 -23.29 4.89 -23.85
C GLY A 105 -22.58 3.54 -23.57
N CYS A 106 -21.35 3.57 -23.06
CA CYS A 106 -20.63 2.40 -22.57
C CYS A 106 -21.15 1.99 -21.20
N ALA A 107 -21.18 0.68 -20.93
CA ALA A 107 -21.48 0.15 -19.61
C ALA A 107 -20.55 0.77 -18.55
N PRO A 108 -21.04 0.99 -17.31
CA PRO A 108 -20.23 1.53 -16.23
C PRO A 108 -18.97 0.69 -16.03
N ARG A 109 -17.80 1.35 -16.03
CA ARG A 109 -16.51 0.70 -15.83
C ARG A 109 -16.37 0.30 -14.37
N GLU A 110 -15.90 -0.91 -14.08
CA GLU A 110 -15.63 -1.34 -12.71
C GLU A 110 -14.23 -0.89 -12.27
N LEU A 111 -14.11 -0.46 -11.02
CA LEU A 111 -12.85 -0.09 -10.36
C LEU A 111 -12.61 -1.01 -9.16
N ASN A 112 -11.44 -1.64 -9.12
CA ASN A 112 -11.09 -2.61 -8.09
C ASN A 112 -10.16 -1.98 -7.06
N CYS A 113 -10.68 -1.66 -5.89
CA CYS A 113 -9.90 -1.06 -4.80
C CYS A 113 -9.78 -2.01 -3.62
N CYS A 114 -8.56 -2.20 -3.11
CA CYS A 114 -8.31 -2.87 -1.84
C CYS A 114 -8.06 -1.80 -0.78
N HIS A 115 -9.03 -1.60 0.12
CA HIS A 115 -8.87 -0.72 1.27
C HIS A 115 -8.06 -1.44 2.34
N VAL A 116 -7.03 -0.78 2.86
CA VAL A 116 -6.07 -1.38 3.79
C VAL A 116 -5.76 -0.41 4.91
N VAL A 117 -5.87 -0.88 6.16
CA VAL A 117 -5.53 -0.07 7.33
C VAL A 117 -4.10 -0.37 7.77
N GLY A 118 -3.17 0.50 7.42
CA GLY A 118 -1.78 0.40 7.87
C GLY A 118 -1.57 0.81 9.35
N PRO A 119 -0.55 0.29 10.04
CA PRO A 119 -0.17 0.77 11.37
C PRO A 119 0.27 2.24 11.35
N ASN A 120 -0.11 3.01 12.36
CA ASN A 120 0.41 4.36 12.58
C ASN A 120 1.61 4.32 13.54
N PHE A 121 2.83 4.31 13.00
CA PHE A 121 4.05 4.20 13.79
C PHE A 121 4.33 5.44 14.65
N ASN A 122 3.72 6.60 14.38
CA ASN A 122 3.79 7.73 15.31
C ASN A 122 3.05 7.42 16.62
N ALA A 123 1.93 6.71 16.54
CA ALA A 123 1.13 6.34 17.70
C ALA A 123 1.74 5.13 18.43
N MET A 124 2.31 4.18 17.68
CA MET A 124 2.97 3.00 18.27
C MET A 124 4.28 3.35 18.94
N PHE A 125 5.09 4.23 18.32
CA PHE A 125 6.44 4.56 18.78
C PHE A 125 6.55 6.08 19.02
N PRO A 126 5.85 6.62 20.03
CA PRO A 126 5.87 8.05 20.28
C PRO A 126 7.30 8.55 20.55
N PRO A 127 7.63 9.80 20.17
CA PRO A 127 8.91 10.38 20.48
C PRO A 127 9.15 10.37 21.99
N LEU A 128 10.41 10.12 22.39
CA LEU A 128 10.79 10.24 23.79
C LEU A 128 10.56 11.70 24.24
N PRO A 129 10.15 11.94 25.50
CA PRO A 129 9.76 13.27 25.97
C PRO A 129 10.92 14.28 26.01
N PHE A 130 12.17 13.85 25.82
CA PHE A 130 13.34 14.72 25.83
C PHE A 130 14.30 14.33 24.69
N PRO A 131 14.69 15.26 23.79
CA PRO A 131 15.82 15.04 22.91
C PRO A 131 17.11 14.91 23.74
N GLY A 132 18.04 14.06 23.30
CA GLY A 132 19.38 13.98 23.88
C GLY A 132 20.11 15.33 23.84
N GLU A 133 21.14 15.50 24.67
CA GLU A 133 21.90 16.76 24.81
C GLU A 133 22.55 17.25 23.49
N ASP A 134 22.69 16.37 22.49
CA ASP A 134 23.25 16.62 21.17
C ASP A 134 22.20 16.85 20.08
N GLY A 135 20.90 16.84 20.42
CA GLY A 135 19.81 16.96 19.46
C GLY A 135 19.64 15.73 18.56
N VAL A 136 20.42 14.67 18.79
CA VAL A 136 20.28 13.37 18.14
C VAL A 136 19.43 12.50 19.06
N VAL A 137 18.21 12.18 18.63
CA VAL A 137 17.42 11.18 19.33
C VAL A 137 17.91 9.82 18.83
N ASP A 138 18.99 9.31 19.44
CA ASP A 138 19.28 7.89 19.33
C ASP A 138 18.07 7.14 19.89
N ASP A 139 17.48 6.25 19.08
CA ASP A 139 16.33 5.46 19.50
C ASP A 139 16.87 4.14 20.04
N PRO A 140 17.04 4.00 21.38
CA PRO A 140 17.61 2.78 21.95
C PRO A 140 16.75 1.54 21.66
N GLN A 141 15.49 1.75 21.26
CA GLN A 141 14.53 0.69 20.93
C GLN A 141 14.38 0.52 19.41
N ARG A 142 15.24 1.13 18.59
CA ARG A 142 15.13 1.10 17.12
C ARG A 142 14.98 -0.31 16.56
N ALA A 143 15.77 -1.26 17.04
CA ALA A 143 15.70 -2.65 16.58
C ALA A 143 14.36 -3.32 16.93
N GLU A 144 13.81 -3.03 18.11
CA GLU A 144 12.51 -3.53 18.56
C GLU A 144 11.37 -2.90 17.75
N HIS A 145 11.42 -1.58 17.53
CA HIS A 145 10.47 -0.86 16.68
C HIS A 145 10.48 -1.36 15.24
N GLU A 146 11.66 -1.61 14.66
CA GLU A 146 11.77 -2.20 13.32
C GLU A 146 11.22 -3.63 13.27
N ALA A 147 11.47 -4.45 14.30
CA ALA A 147 10.93 -5.81 14.37
C ALA A 147 9.40 -5.82 14.49
N GLU A 148 8.83 -4.97 15.35
CA GLU A 148 7.38 -4.83 15.49
C GLU A 148 6.75 -4.22 14.23
N GLY A 149 7.38 -3.21 13.65
CA GLY A 149 6.97 -2.61 12.38
C GLY A 149 6.96 -3.62 11.24
N LEU A 150 8.00 -4.45 11.14
CA LEU A 150 8.07 -5.55 10.18
C LEU A 150 6.93 -6.55 10.39
N ALA A 151 6.66 -6.96 11.63
CA ALA A 151 5.58 -7.91 11.93
C ALA A 151 4.20 -7.37 11.52
N LYS A 152 3.91 -6.10 11.82
CA LYS A 152 2.64 -5.46 11.43
C LYS A 152 2.51 -5.29 9.92
N LEU A 153 3.56 -4.80 9.25
CA LEU A 153 3.56 -4.66 7.79
C LEU A 153 3.45 -6.02 7.10
N THR A 154 4.03 -7.08 7.67
CA THR A 154 3.90 -8.44 7.13
C THR A 154 2.45 -8.89 7.14
N LEU A 155 1.72 -8.66 8.24
CA LEU A 155 0.29 -8.97 8.33
C LEU A 155 -0.52 -8.15 7.32
N VAL A 156 -0.26 -6.85 7.22
CA VAL A 156 -0.88 -5.95 6.22
C VAL A 156 -0.71 -6.50 4.81
N TYR A 157 0.53 -6.76 4.38
CA TYR A 157 0.78 -7.23 3.02
C TYR A 157 0.23 -8.64 2.80
N ALA A 158 0.22 -9.52 3.80
CA ALA A 158 -0.38 -10.84 3.67
C ALA A 158 -1.89 -10.73 3.39
N ASN A 159 -2.58 -9.82 4.07
CA ASN A 159 -4.00 -9.58 3.83
C ASN A 159 -4.25 -8.97 2.44
N VAL A 160 -3.42 -8.01 2.00
CA VAL A 160 -3.48 -7.48 0.63
C VAL A 160 -3.30 -8.56 -0.42
N LEU A 161 -2.30 -9.43 -0.25
CA LEU A 161 -2.00 -10.50 -1.20
C LEU A 161 -3.12 -11.54 -1.26
N ARG A 162 -3.81 -11.83 -0.14
CA ARG A 162 -5.00 -12.70 -0.12
C ARG A 162 -6.16 -12.08 -0.89
N GLU A 163 -6.43 -10.79 -0.69
CA GLU A 163 -7.47 -10.07 -1.44
C GLU A 163 -7.12 -10.00 -2.94
N PHE A 164 -5.85 -9.82 -3.29
CA PHE A 164 -5.39 -9.90 -4.68
C PHE A 164 -5.54 -11.31 -5.27
N ALA A 165 -5.18 -12.35 -4.53
CA ALA A 165 -5.39 -13.73 -4.95
C ALA A 165 -6.87 -14.05 -5.20
N ARG A 166 -7.78 -13.46 -4.40
CA ARG A 166 -9.24 -13.62 -4.54
C ARG A 166 -9.81 -12.89 -5.75
N SER A 167 -9.28 -11.72 -6.09
CA SER A 167 -9.78 -10.92 -7.23
C SER A 167 -9.50 -11.54 -8.60
N LYS A 168 -8.48 -12.42 -8.69
CA LYS A 168 -8.03 -13.04 -9.96
C LYS A 168 -7.61 -12.02 -11.02
N LEU A 169 -7.34 -10.79 -10.61
CA LEU A 169 -6.89 -9.73 -11.51
C LEU A 169 -5.42 -9.93 -11.88
N PRO A 170 -5.02 -9.59 -13.12
CA PRO A 170 -3.65 -9.81 -13.59
C PRO A 170 -2.62 -8.86 -12.98
N ARG A 171 -3.04 -7.75 -12.35
CA ARG A 171 -2.16 -6.68 -11.89
C ARG A 171 -2.55 -6.16 -10.51
N LEU A 172 -1.54 -5.96 -9.67
CA LEU A 172 -1.65 -5.25 -8.39
C LEU A 172 -0.80 -3.97 -8.41
N ARG A 173 -1.42 -2.83 -8.11
CA ARG A 173 -0.72 -1.57 -7.77
C ARG A 173 -0.83 -1.32 -6.28
N LEU A 174 0.30 -1.36 -5.58
CA LEU A 174 0.38 -1.03 -4.17
C LEU A 174 1.33 0.14 -3.93
N LEU A 175 1.24 0.75 -2.78
CA LEU A 175 2.19 1.75 -2.30
C LEU A 175 2.83 1.26 -1.00
N PRO A 176 3.92 1.90 -0.52
CA PRO A 176 4.51 1.59 0.76
C PRO A 176 3.50 1.89 1.89
N VAL A 177 2.78 0.87 2.35
CA VAL A 177 1.76 1.04 3.39
C VAL A 177 2.44 1.58 4.64
N SER A 178 1.83 2.60 5.24
CA SER A 178 2.40 3.37 6.36
C SER A 178 3.69 4.15 6.04
N GLY A 179 4.15 4.21 4.79
CA GLY A 179 5.40 4.87 4.40
C GLY A 179 5.36 6.39 4.35
N GLY A 180 4.17 6.99 4.41
CA GLY A 180 3.97 8.44 4.40
C GLY A 180 3.86 9.05 5.80
N ILE A 181 2.73 9.69 6.09
CA ILE A 181 2.48 10.37 7.37
C ILE A 181 2.51 9.42 8.57
N PHE A 182 2.31 8.11 8.37
CA PHE A 182 2.30 7.09 9.42
C PHE A 182 3.67 6.48 9.72
N ALA A 183 4.72 6.86 8.99
CA ALA A 183 6.01 6.18 9.08
C ALA A 183 6.74 6.40 10.42
N GLY A 184 6.44 7.51 11.11
CA GLY A 184 7.07 7.86 12.38
C GLY A 184 8.60 7.78 12.34
N LYS A 185 9.19 7.22 13.40
CA LYS A 185 10.64 7.02 13.51
C LYS A 185 11.20 5.97 12.55
N LEU A 186 10.35 5.20 11.87
CA LEU A 186 10.75 4.17 10.91
C LEU A 186 10.84 4.70 9.47
N ARG A 187 10.60 6.01 9.25
CA ARG A 187 10.55 6.63 7.91
C ARG A 187 11.73 6.28 7.01
N ASP A 188 12.94 6.32 7.54
CA ASP A 188 14.18 5.98 6.84
C ASP A 188 14.32 4.48 6.56
N ALA A 189 13.76 3.62 7.43
CA ALA A 189 13.74 2.17 7.24
C ALA A 189 12.59 1.67 6.33
N MET A 190 11.60 2.51 6.01
CA MET A 190 10.41 2.09 5.26
C MET A 190 10.70 1.41 3.92
N PRO A 191 11.69 1.82 3.11
CA PRO A 191 12.01 1.11 1.87
C PRO A 191 12.39 -0.36 2.14
N ALA A 192 13.31 -0.61 3.07
CA ALA A 192 13.75 -1.96 3.42
C ALA A 192 12.64 -2.76 4.12
N LEU A 193 11.93 -2.15 5.08
CA LEU A 193 10.83 -2.80 5.79
C LEU A 193 9.70 -3.21 4.84
N THR A 194 9.40 -2.40 3.83
CA THR A 194 8.35 -2.69 2.84
C THR A 194 8.62 -4.00 2.11
N PHE A 195 9.81 -4.19 1.53
CA PHE A 195 10.11 -5.42 0.79
C PHE A 195 10.36 -6.63 1.69
N ARG A 196 10.97 -6.42 2.88
CA ARG A 196 11.09 -7.50 3.88
C ARG A 196 9.71 -8.00 4.32
N ALA A 197 8.78 -7.09 4.58
CA ALA A 197 7.42 -7.42 4.96
C ALA A 197 6.64 -8.09 3.81
N LEU A 198 6.78 -7.60 2.58
CA LEU A 198 6.13 -8.19 1.40
C LEU A 198 6.65 -9.61 1.11
N ARG A 199 7.96 -9.84 1.28
CA ARG A 199 8.58 -11.18 1.17
C ARG A 199 8.04 -12.11 2.25
N ALA A 200 8.10 -11.69 3.52
CA ALA A 200 7.58 -12.48 4.64
C ALA A 200 6.07 -12.75 4.52
N ALA A 201 5.31 -11.81 3.96
CA ALA A 201 3.88 -11.97 3.72
C ALA A 201 3.59 -13.06 2.68
N ALA A 202 4.41 -13.15 1.63
CA ALA A 202 4.28 -14.17 0.60
C ALA A 202 4.54 -15.58 1.15
N ASP A 203 5.48 -15.71 2.10
CA ASP A 203 5.75 -16.99 2.78
C ASP A 203 4.60 -17.44 3.72
N GLN A 204 3.70 -16.52 4.08
CA GLN A 204 2.50 -16.81 4.89
C GLN A 204 1.25 -17.13 4.07
N LEU A 205 1.34 -17.11 2.74
CA LEU A 205 0.21 -17.46 1.87
C LEU A 205 0.05 -18.99 1.83
N GLY A 206 -1.20 -19.45 1.81
CA GLY A 206 -1.48 -20.84 1.46
C GLY A 206 -1.21 -21.11 -0.01
N ASP A 207 -1.00 -22.38 -0.38
CA ASP A 207 -0.59 -22.78 -1.73
C ASP A 207 -1.48 -22.20 -2.84
N ALA A 208 -2.80 -22.16 -2.62
CA ALA A 208 -3.76 -21.62 -3.58
C ALA A 208 -3.61 -20.11 -3.80
N ASP A 209 -3.40 -19.35 -2.72
CA ASP A 209 -3.22 -17.90 -2.80
C ASP A 209 -1.86 -17.55 -3.41
N ALA A 210 -0.80 -18.25 -2.98
CA ALA A 210 0.53 -18.12 -3.53
C ALA A 210 0.57 -18.39 -5.04
N ALA A 211 -0.09 -19.46 -5.49
CA ALA A 211 -0.18 -19.79 -6.91
C ALA A 211 -0.96 -18.71 -7.70
N ALA A 212 -2.05 -18.19 -7.14
CA ALA A 212 -2.83 -17.13 -7.79
C ALA A 212 -2.02 -15.83 -7.93
N VAL A 213 -1.30 -15.43 -6.88
CA VAL A 213 -0.41 -14.25 -6.92
C VAL A 213 0.72 -14.45 -7.93
N ALA A 214 1.36 -15.63 -7.95
CA ALA A 214 2.44 -15.93 -8.89
C ALA A 214 1.96 -16.02 -10.35
N ALA A 215 0.70 -16.37 -10.59
CA ALA A 215 0.09 -16.45 -11.91
C ALA A 215 -0.39 -15.09 -12.46
N ALA A 216 -0.33 -14.02 -11.67
CA ALA A 216 -0.72 -12.68 -12.10
C ALA A 216 0.16 -12.21 -13.27
N ALA A 217 -0.42 -12.13 -14.47
CA ALA A 217 0.32 -11.92 -15.71
C ALA A 217 1.16 -10.63 -15.75
N ASP A 218 0.66 -9.56 -15.14
CA ASP A 218 1.34 -8.26 -15.12
C ASP A 218 2.15 -8.02 -13.84
N GLY A 219 2.05 -8.93 -12.87
CA GLY A 219 2.76 -8.88 -11.61
C GLY A 219 2.32 -7.75 -10.68
N VAL A 220 3.28 -7.28 -9.89
CA VAL A 220 3.06 -6.38 -8.76
C VAL A 220 3.84 -5.08 -8.95
N GLU A 221 3.16 -3.94 -8.89
CA GLU A 221 3.75 -2.60 -9.04
C GLU A 221 3.81 -1.92 -7.67
N MET A 222 5.02 -1.71 -7.14
CA MET A 222 5.29 -0.85 -5.99
C MET A 222 5.37 0.61 -6.46
N CYS A 223 4.26 1.31 -6.31
CA CYS A 223 4.02 2.66 -6.78
C CYS A 223 4.64 3.72 -5.84
N ILE A 224 5.67 4.42 -6.32
CA ILE A 224 6.37 5.46 -5.58
C ILE A 224 5.94 6.85 -6.08
N PHE A 225 5.13 7.53 -5.27
CA PHE A 225 4.58 8.85 -5.60
C PHE A 225 5.63 9.96 -5.62
N GLU A 226 6.55 9.99 -4.65
CA GLU A 226 7.56 11.03 -4.55
C GLU A 226 8.82 10.63 -5.30
N GLU A 227 9.21 11.39 -6.32
CA GLU A 227 10.41 11.11 -7.12
C GLU A 227 11.68 11.02 -6.26
N ALA A 228 11.76 11.83 -5.19
CA ALA A 228 12.87 11.83 -4.24
C ALA A 228 13.06 10.49 -3.49
N HIS A 229 12.02 9.64 -3.41
CA HIS A 229 12.11 8.34 -2.75
C HIS A 229 12.36 7.18 -3.70
N LEU A 230 12.29 7.40 -5.02
CA LEU A 230 12.30 6.33 -6.02
C LEU A 230 13.54 5.42 -5.90
N THR A 231 14.73 6.01 -5.92
CA THR A 231 16.00 5.27 -5.85
C THR A 231 16.14 4.46 -4.56
N LEU A 232 15.64 4.97 -3.44
CA LEU A 232 15.69 4.24 -2.15
C LEU A 232 14.88 2.95 -2.21
N PHE A 233 13.73 2.96 -2.89
CA PHE A 233 12.90 1.77 -3.06
C PHE A 233 13.46 0.82 -4.13
N GLU A 234 14.05 1.34 -5.21
CA GLU A 234 14.74 0.51 -6.21
C GLU A 234 15.89 -0.28 -5.57
N GLU A 235 16.76 0.39 -4.81
CA GLU A 235 17.86 -0.25 -4.09
C GLU A 235 17.37 -1.27 -3.07
N ALA A 236 16.28 -0.96 -2.35
CA ALA A 236 15.72 -1.87 -1.37
C ALA A 236 15.11 -3.14 -2.00
N LEU A 237 14.48 -3.03 -3.18
CA LEU A 237 13.99 -4.19 -3.93
C LEU A 237 15.15 -5.09 -4.39
N GLU A 238 16.23 -4.50 -4.92
CA GLU A 238 17.37 -5.27 -5.38
C GLU A 238 18.06 -6.02 -4.23
N ARG A 239 18.17 -5.40 -3.05
CA ARG A 239 18.64 -6.10 -1.83
C ARG A 239 17.71 -7.24 -1.45
N ALA A 240 16.39 -7.01 -1.44
CA ALA A 240 15.41 -8.04 -1.10
C ALA A 240 15.45 -9.25 -2.03
N ARG A 241 15.80 -9.05 -3.32
CA ARG A 241 16.06 -10.12 -4.31
C ARG A 241 17.39 -10.81 -4.12
N ALA A 242 18.43 -10.10 -3.69
CA ALA A 242 19.75 -10.68 -3.46
C ALA A 242 19.80 -11.59 -2.22
N ASP A 243 18.97 -11.31 -1.21
CA ASP A 243 18.82 -12.14 -0.01
C ASP A 243 18.19 -13.53 -0.28
N ASP A 244 17.92 -13.89 -1.55
CA ASP A 244 17.55 -15.23 -2.00
C ASP A 244 18.77 -16.15 -2.22
N GLY A 245 20.01 -15.63 -2.22
CA GLY A 245 21.22 -16.40 -2.53
C GLY A 245 22.05 -16.90 -1.33
N ALA A 246 21.64 -16.63 -0.09
CA ALA A 246 22.47 -16.81 1.11
C ALA A 246 21.90 -17.78 2.17
N GLN A 247 20.90 -18.59 1.84
CA GLN A 247 20.38 -19.66 2.71
C GLN A 247 20.68 -21.05 2.17
#